data_AF-A0A3D0PXL9-F1
#
_entry.id   AF-A0A3D0PXL9-F1
#
_cell.length_a   1.000
_cell.length_b   1.000
_cell.length_c   1.000
_cell.angle_alpha   90.00
_cell.angle_beta   90.00
_cell.angle_gamma   90.00
#
_symmetry.space_group_name_H-M   'P 1'
#
loop_
_entity.id
_entity.type
_entity.pdbx_description
1 polymer ?
#
loop_
_entity_poly.entity_id
_entity_poly.type
_entity_poly.pdbx_seq_one_letter_code
_entity_poly.pdbx_strand_id
1 'polypeptide(L)'
;MVESCVIGSVRFIGSSQPVDIAVAQGRIAAVLPARNTHDDASATWVIPGLWDYHTHFTQWAYTLGRLDLIDARSADEALDMLRAHLAER
;
A
#
# COMPACT_ATOMS: atom_id res chain seq x y z
N MET A 1 22.48 8.16 -3.61
CA MET A 1 21.76 9.26 -4.29
C MET A 1 20.32 9.17 -3.82
N VAL A 2 19.76 10.23 -3.23
CA VAL A 2 18.32 10.19 -2.92
C VAL A 2 17.60 10.60 -4.20
N GLU A 3 16.81 9.68 -4.74
CA GLU A 3 16.17 9.87 -6.04
C GLU A 3 15.15 11.01 -5.97
N SER A 4 15.13 11.80 -7.04
CA SER A 4 14.10 12.82 -7.28
C SER A 4 13.11 12.28 -8.30
N CYS A 5 11.82 12.42 -8.04
CA CYS A 5 10.77 12.01 -8.98
C CYS A 5 9.66 13.05 -9.04
N VAL A 6 8.82 12.94 -10.08
CA VAL A 6 7.60 13.74 -10.22
C VAL A 6 6.43 12.79 -10.33
N ILE A 7 5.41 13.03 -9.50
CA ILE A 7 4.11 12.40 -9.61
C ILE A 7 3.23 13.37 -10.41
N GLY A 8 3.00 13.05 -11.68
CA GLY A 8 2.38 13.98 -12.62
C GLY A 8 0.86 13.88 -12.70
N SER A 9 0.21 15.00 -13.02
CA SER A 9 -1.20 15.07 -13.41
C SER A 9 -2.19 14.47 -12.38
N VAL A 10 -1.85 14.57 -11.09
CA VAL A 10 -2.67 14.02 -10.00
C VAL A 10 -3.59 15.06 -9.37
N ARG A 11 -4.66 14.60 -8.75
CA ARG A 11 -5.58 15.40 -7.92
C ARG A 11 -5.46 14.97 -6.47
N PHE A 12 -5.86 15.80 -5.52
CA PHE A 12 -5.77 15.47 -4.10
C PHE A 12 -7.01 15.91 -3.35
N ILE A 13 -7.32 15.23 -2.24
CA ILE A 13 -8.50 15.56 -1.44
C ILE A 13 -8.41 17.02 -0.96
N GLY A 14 -9.41 17.82 -1.32
CA GLY A 14 -9.44 19.27 -1.11
C GLY A 14 -9.32 20.11 -2.39
N SER A 15 -8.90 19.52 -3.51
CA SER A 15 -8.92 20.19 -4.83
C SER A 15 -8.99 19.18 -5.99
N SER A 16 -9.89 19.43 -6.94
CA SER A 16 -9.93 18.68 -8.21
C SER A 16 -9.01 19.27 -9.28
N GLN A 17 -8.28 20.35 -9.02
CA GLN A 17 -7.33 20.91 -9.99
C GLN A 17 -6.11 19.98 -10.11
N PRO A 18 -5.73 19.53 -11.32
CA PRO A 18 -4.59 18.65 -11.51
C PRO A 18 -3.26 19.35 -11.26
N VAL A 19 -2.35 18.67 -10.57
CA VAL A 19 -1.01 19.17 -10.20
C VAL A 19 0.08 18.14 -10.48
N ASP A 20 1.30 18.63 -10.67
CA ASP A 20 2.53 17.83 -10.64
C ASP A 20 3.20 18.00 -9.26
N ILE A 21 3.47 16.89 -8.57
CA ILE A 21 4.12 16.89 -7.26
C ILE A 21 5.58 16.46 -7.45
N ALA A 22 6.51 17.39 -7.22
CA ALA A 22 7.94 17.10 -7.23
C ALA A 22 8.35 16.56 -5.85
N VAL A 23 8.97 15.39 -5.82
CA VAL A 23 9.49 14.75 -4.61
C VAL A 23 11.00 14.69 -4.70
N ALA A 24 11.67 15.20 -3.67
CA ALA A 24 13.11 15.10 -3.55
C ALA A 24 13.46 14.80 -2.10
N GLN A 25 14.43 13.90 -1.89
CA GLN A 25 14.91 13.56 -0.55
C GLN A 25 13.79 13.08 0.40
N GLY A 26 12.81 12.34 -0.12
CA GLY A 26 11.66 11.84 0.64
C GLY A 26 10.69 12.94 1.12
N ARG A 27 10.76 14.14 0.54
CA ARG A 27 9.89 15.28 0.87
C ARG A 27 9.25 15.86 -0.38
N ILE A 28 8.07 16.45 -0.22
CA ILE A 28 7.48 17.29 -1.26
C ILE A 28 8.34 18.53 -1.42
N ALA A 29 8.98 18.66 -2.58
CA ALA A 29 9.83 19.80 -2.92
C ALA A 29 8.99 20.94 -3.53
N ALA A 30 7.96 20.61 -4.31
CA ALA A 30 7.03 21.57 -4.90
C ALA A 30 5.70 20.90 -5.29
N VAL A 31 4.65 21.71 -5.33
CA VAL A 31 3.37 21.39 -5.96
C VAL A 31 3.14 22.44 -7.04
N LEU A 32 3.08 22.01 -8.29
CA LEU A 32 3.01 22.89 -9.46
C LEU A 32 1.75 22.59 -10.25
N PRO A 33 1.19 23.55 -11.01
CA PRO A 33 0.16 23.24 -12.00
C PRO A 33 0.63 22.11 -12.93
N ALA A 34 -0.26 21.16 -13.23
CA ALA A 34 0.10 20.03 -14.07
C ALA A 34 0.52 20.50 -15.48
N ARG A 35 1.63 19.97 -15.99
CA ARG A 35 2.10 20.27 -17.36
C ARG A 35 1.20 19.66 -18.43
N ASN A 36 0.65 18.49 -18.14
CA ASN A 36 -0.32 17.80 -18.99
C ASN A 36 -1.55 17.47 -18.16
N THR A 37 -2.74 17.59 -18.76
CA THR A 37 -3.99 17.23 -18.09
C THR A 37 -4.64 16.07 -18.80
N HIS A 38 -5.05 15.06 -18.04
CA HIS A 38 -5.89 13.99 -18.51
C HIS A 38 -7.37 14.37 -18.41
N ASP A 39 -8.24 13.66 -19.13
CA ASP A 39 -9.68 13.79 -18.95
C ASP A 39 -10.08 13.38 -17.52
N ASP A 40 -11.26 13.80 -17.07
CA ASP A 40 -11.72 13.50 -15.71
C ASP A 40 -11.88 11.99 -15.47
N ALA A 41 -12.18 11.22 -16.52
CA ALA A 41 -12.36 9.77 -16.43
C ALA A 41 -11.05 9.01 -16.14
N SER A 42 -9.90 9.56 -16.52
CA SER A 42 -8.57 9.00 -16.25
C SER A 42 -7.80 9.73 -15.16
N ALA A 43 -8.47 10.60 -14.40
CA ALA A 43 -7.85 11.33 -13.30
C ALA A 43 -7.35 10.38 -12.21
N THR A 44 -6.07 10.51 -11.86
CA THR A 44 -5.47 9.79 -10.73
C THR A 44 -5.52 10.67 -9.49
N TRP A 45 -5.94 10.09 -8.37
CA TRP A 45 -5.99 10.77 -7.08
C TRP A 45 -4.85 10.31 -6.17
N VAL A 46 -4.24 11.27 -5.49
CA VAL A 46 -3.27 11.03 -4.42
C VAL A 46 -3.84 11.47 -3.07
N ILE A 47 -3.50 10.72 -2.04
CA ILE A 47 -3.78 11.05 -0.65
C ILE A 47 -2.47 11.02 0.14
N PRO A 48 -2.39 11.70 1.30
CA PRO A 48 -1.36 11.42 2.26
C PRO A 48 -1.31 9.91 2.57
N GLY A 49 -0.11 9.38 2.80
CA GLY A 49 0.03 7.99 3.24
C GLY A 49 -0.79 7.75 4.51
N LEU A 50 -1.45 6.59 4.59
CA LEU A 50 -2.20 6.24 5.78
C LEU A 50 -1.25 6.14 6.97
N TRP A 51 -1.68 6.68 8.11
CA TRP A 51 -0.96 6.58 9.36
C TRP A 51 -1.81 5.80 10.36
N ASP A 52 -1.37 4.59 10.66
CA ASP A 52 -1.93 3.81 11.76
C ASP A 52 -1.29 4.28 13.08
N TYR A 53 -2.09 4.94 13.91
CA TYR A 53 -1.65 5.50 15.19
C TYR A 53 -1.36 4.41 16.24
N HIS A 54 -1.97 3.23 16.12
CA HIS A 54 -1.84 2.17 17.11
C HIS A 54 -1.78 0.82 16.42
N THR A 55 -0.58 0.25 16.39
CA THR A 55 -0.38 -1.10 15.87
C THR A 55 0.56 -1.90 16.76
N HIS A 56 0.38 -3.22 16.72
CA HIS A 56 1.27 -4.17 17.35
C HIS A 56 2.12 -4.84 16.28
N PHE A 57 3.16 -4.14 15.79
CA PHE A 57 3.97 -4.60 14.66
C PHE A 57 4.53 -6.02 14.84
N THR A 58 4.98 -6.39 16.03
CA THR A 58 5.47 -7.75 16.30
C THR A 58 4.37 -8.80 16.15
N GLN A 59 3.15 -8.52 16.61
CA GLN A 59 2.02 -9.42 16.45
C GLN A 59 1.62 -9.54 14.98
N TRP A 60 1.63 -8.44 14.22
CA TRP A 60 1.44 -8.43 12.77
C TRP A 60 2.52 -9.24 12.03
N ALA A 61 3.79 -9.09 12.40
CA ALA A 61 4.86 -9.87 11.78
C ALA A 61 4.66 -11.38 12.02
N TYR A 62 4.20 -11.76 13.21
CA TYR A 62 3.90 -13.17 13.50
C TYR A 62 2.74 -13.74 12.68
N THR A 63 1.78 -12.94 12.22
CA THR A 63 0.68 -13.49 11.40
C THR A 63 1.16 -13.93 10.03
N LEU A 64 2.16 -13.27 9.44
CA LEU A 64 2.70 -13.59 8.11
C LEU A 64 3.35 -14.99 8.02
N GLY A 65 3.73 -15.58 9.15
CA GLY A 65 4.36 -16.91 9.21
C GLY A 65 3.45 -18.03 9.72
N ARG A 66 2.19 -17.74 10.06
CA ARG A 66 1.26 -18.74 10.59
C ARG A 66 0.54 -19.44 9.45
N LEU A 67 0.41 -20.77 9.56
CA LEU A 67 -0.56 -21.50 8.76
C LEU A 67 -1.97 -21.08 9.19
N ASP A 68 -2.78 -20.64 8.23
CA ASP A 68 -4.19 -20.36 8.47
C ASP A 68 -4.97 -21.67 8.59
N LEU A 69 -5.70 -21.83 9.70
CA LEU A 69 -6.50 -23.02 10.01
C LEU A 69 -8.00 -22.68 10.10
N ILE A 70 -8.43 -21.49 9.65
CA ILE A 70 -9.81 -21.01 9.80
C ILE A 70 -10.87 -21.97 9.21
N ASP A 71 -10.51 -22.73 8.18
CA ASP A 71 -11.41 -23.66 7.51
C ASP A 71 -11.41 -25.08 8.08
N ALA A 72 -10.49 -25.43 8.99
CA ALA A 72 -10.46 -26.76 9.58
C ALA A 72 -11.75 -27.05 10.36
N ARG A 73 -12.45 -28.14 10.02
CA ARG A 73 -13.68 -28.58 10.69
C ARG A 73 -13.44 -29.68 11.71
N SER A 74 -12.22 -30.20 11.78
CA SER A 74 -11.80 -31.20 12.77
C SER A 74 -10.31 -31.09 13.08
N ALA A 75 -9.87 -31.75 14.16
CA ALA A 75 -8.45 -31.85 14.52
C ALA A 75 -7.63 -32.60 13.45
N ASP A 76 -8.22 -33.63 12.83
CA ASP A 76 -7.58 -34.40 11.76
C ASP A 76 -7.36 -33.53 10.52
N GLU A 77 -8.36 -32.74 10.12
CA GLU A 77 -8.24 -31.80 9.02
C GLU A 77 -7.15 -30.73 9.27
N ALA A 78 -7.06 -30.21 10.50
CA ALA A 78 -5.99 -29.25 10.84
C ALA A 78 -4.59 -29.87 10.73
N LEU A 79 -4.44 -31.14 11.11
CA LEU A 79 -3.17 -31.87 10.96
C LEU A 79 -2.84 -32.15 9.50
N ASP A 80 -3.83 -32.45 8.66
CA ASP A 80 -3.63 -32.63 7.23
C ASP A 80 -3.18 -31.33 6.55
N MET A 81 -3.80 -30.19 6.91
CA MET A 81 -3.37 -28.86 6.44
C MET A 81 -1.92 -28.57 6.83
N LEU A 82 -1.52 -28.92 8.07
CA LEU A 82 -0.14 -28.75 8.53
C LEU A 82 0.85 -29.63 7.75
N ARG A 83 0.51 -30.90 7.51
CA ARG A 83 1.35 -31.82 6.73
C ARG A 83 1.57 -31.30 5.31
N ALA A 84 0.52 -30.84 4.65
CA ALA A 84 0.61 -30.26 3.31
C ALA A 84 1.52 -29.03 3.30
N HIS A 85 1.31 -28.09 4.24
CA HIS A 85 2.14 -26.89 4.35
C HIS A 85 3.63 -27.21 4.56
N LEU A 86 3.97 -28.23 5.35
CA LEU A 86 5.36 -28.65 5.57
C LEU A 86 5.98 -29.33 4.35
N ALA A 87 5.18 -29.97 3.49
CA ALA A 87 5.67 -30.63 2.28
C ALA A 87 5.99 -29.65 1.14
N GLU A 88 5.38 -28.47 1.14
CA GLU A 88 5.58 -27.41 0.13
C GLU A 88 6.77 -26.49 0.43
N ARG A 89 7.43 -26.66 1.57
CA ARG A 89 8.54 -25.82 2.06
C ARG A 89 9.92 -26.36 1.75
#